data_AF-A0A937N6U6-F1
#
_entry.id   AF-A0A937N6U6-F1
#
_cell.length_a   1.000
_cell.length_b   1.000
_cell.length_c   1.000
_cell.angle_alpha   90.00
_cell.angle_beta   90.00
_cell.angle_gamma   90.00
#
_symmetry.space_group_name_H-M   'P 1'
#
loop_
_entity.id
_entity.type
_entity.pdbx_description
1 polymer ?
#
loop_
_entity_poly.entity_id
_entity_poly.type
_entity_poly.pdbx_seq_one_letter_code
_entity_poly.pdbx_strand_id
1 'polypeptide(L)'
;MARRPKPWWRAQCNQYYVTINGVQHPLGPEKKEAERRFHELMSKAPEEPIAPGTVAEVVEHFMDWTQLHRAPRTYDWYKERIDR
;
A
#
# COMPACT_ATOMS: atom_id res chain seq x y z
N MET A 1 -7.41 1.89 -10.33
CA MET A 1 -6.28 0.94 -10.42
C MET A 1 -4.99 1.72 -10.31
N ALA A 2 -4.17 1.47 -9.29
CA ALA A 2 -2.83 2.08 -9.20
C ALA A 2 -1.97 1.56 -10.36
N ARG A 3 -1.31 2.45 -11.10
CA ARG A 3 -0.38 2.06 -12.16
C ARG A 3 0.79 1.32 -11.50
N ARG A 4 1.09 0.11 -11.98
CA ARG A 4 2.30 -0.60 -11.53
C ARG A 4 3.51 0.26 -11.86
N PRO A 5 4.45 0.45 -10.92
CA PRO A 5 5.65 1.23 -11.18
C PRO A 5 6.48 0.53 -12.26
N LYS A 6 6.91 1.27 -13.28
CA LYS A 6 7.70 0.74 -14.39
C LYS A 6 9.14 1.25 -14.29
N PRO A 7 10.16 0.39 -14.41
CA PRO A 7 11.55 0.83 -14.55
C PRO A 7 11.72 1.79 -15.74
N TRP A 8 12.44 2.89 -15.53
CA TRP A 8 12.71 3.91 -16.54
C TRP A 8 14.19 4.26 -16.58
N TRP A 9 14.69 4.62 -17.76
CA TRP A 9 16.10 4.95 -17.98
C TRP A 9 16.39 6.39 -17.60
N ARG A 10 17.41 6.61 -16.77
CA ARG A 10 17.90 7.95 -16.43
C ARG A 10 19.23 8.21 -17.14
N ALA A 11 19.19 9.05 -18.18
CA ALA A 11 20.35 9.35 -19.01
C ALA A 11 21.54 9.96 -18.22
N GLN A 12 21.26 10.83 -17.24
CA GLN A 12 22.31 11.48 -16.43
C GLN A 12 23.19 10.50 -15.64
N CYS A 13 22.61 9.38 -15.18
CA CYS A 13 23.30 8.39 -14.36
C CYS A 13 23.61 7.11 -15.15
N ASN A 14 23.24 7.05 -16.43
CA ASN A 14 23.35 5.88 -17.28
C ASN A 14 22.79 4.61 -16.60
N GLN A 15 21.65 4.73 -15.93
CA GLN A 15 21.08 3.67 -15.09
C GLN A 15 19.54 3.66 -15.13
N TYR A 16 18.95 2.47 -15.02
CA TYR A 16 17.53 2.28 -14.77
C TYR A 16 17.16 2.60 -13.32
N TYR A 17 16.01 3.23 -13.14
CA TYR A 17 15.40 3.57 -11.85
C TYR A 17 13.93 3.13 -11.79
N VAL A 18 13.41 2.94 -10.59
CA VAL A 18 11.97 2.77 -10.34
C VAL A 18 11.53 3.57 -9.12
N THR A 19 10.34 4.15 -9.16
CA THR A 19 9.76 4.86 -8.02
C THR A 19 8.74 3.97 -7.33
N ILE A 20 8.97 3.64 -6.07
CA ILE A 20 8.08 2.83 -5.23
C ILE A 20 7.84 3.62 -3.94
N ASN A 21 6.58 3.80 -3.54
CA ASN A 21 6.20 4.54 -2.32
C ASN A 21 6.85 5.93 -2.19
N GLY A 22 7.03 6.65 -3.30
CA GLY A 22 7.67 7.98 -3.33
C GLY A 22 9.20 7.97 -3.30
N VAL A 23 9.84 6.80 -3.16
CA VAL A 23 11.30 6.64 -3.12
C VAL A 23 11.82 6.12 -4.47
N GLN A 24 12.95 6.67 -4.94
CA GLN A 24 13.62 6.24 -6.17
C GLN A 24 14.67 5.17 -5.89
N HIS A 25 14.52 3.99 -6.49
CA HIS A 25 15.45 2.88 -6.35
C HIS A 25 16.31 2.71 -7.61
N PRO A 26 17.65 2.73 -7.51
CA PRO A 26 18.54 2.45 -8.63
C PRO A 26 18.54 0.95 -8.95
N LEU A 27 18.31 0.59 -10.21
CA LEU A 27 18.21 -0.80 -10.65
C LEU A 27 19.47 -1.29 -11.37
N GLY A 28 20.11 -0.49 -12.21
CA GLY A 28 21.34 -0.90 -12.91
C GLY A 28 21.39 -0.38 -14.34
N PRO A 29 22.57 -0.37 -15.00
CA PRO A 29 22.71 0.12 -16.37
C PRO A 29 22.15 -0.87 -17.40
N GLU A 30 22.14 -2.16 -17.09
CA GLU A 30 21.67 -3.19 -18.00
C GLU A 30 20.18 -3.46 -17.82
N LYS A 31 19.44 -3.47 -18.94
CA LYS A 31 17.98 -3.63 -18.94
C LYS A 31 17.52 -4.96 -18.30
N LYS A 32 18.17 -6.07 -18.66
CA LYS A 32 17.81 -7.41 -18.18
C LYS A 32 18.04 -7.54 -16.67
N GLU A 33 19.17 -7.01 -16.21
CA GLU A 33 19.51 -6.96 -14.79
C GLU A 33 18.57 -6.03 -14.00
N ALA A 34 18.17 -4.91 -14.60
CA ALA A 34 17.22 -3.98 -14.00
C ALA A 34 15.82 -4.59 -13.83
N GLU A 35 15.35 -5.38 -14.81
CA GLU A 35 14.09 -6.13 -14.72
C GLU A 35 14.15 -7.19 -13.61
N ARG A 36 15.26 -7.93 -13.50
CA ARG A 36 15.47 -8.90 -12.41
C ARG A 36 15.41 -8.23 -11.03
N ARG A 37 16.17 -7.15 -10.83
CA ARG A 37 16.19 -6.39 -9.57
C ARG A 37 14.86 -5.72 -9.27
N PHE A 38 14.12 -5.29 -10.28
CA PHE A 38 12.76 -4.80 -10.11
C PHE A 38 11.83 -5.90 -9.58
N HIS A 39 11.90 -7.12 -10.13
CA HIS A 39 11.12 -8.24 -9.63
C HIS A 39 11.50 -8.62 -8.19
N GLU A 40 12.79 -8.65 -7.87
CA GLU A 40 13.28 -8.90 -6.50
C GLU A 40 12.82 -7.81 -5.51
N LEU A 41 12.82 -6.55 -5.92
CA LEU A 41 12.38 -5.43 -5.10
C LEU A 41 10.87 -5.49 -4.86
N MET A 42 10.09 -5.87 -5.87
CA MET A 42 8.64 -6.05 -5.75
C MET A 42 8.27 -7.30 -4.94
N SER A 43 9.11 -8.35 -4.95
CA SER A 43 8.88 -9.54 -4.11
C SER A 43 9.21 -9.31 -2.64
N LYS A 44 10.15 -8.40 -2.36
CA LYS A 44 10.49 -7.93 -1.01
C LYS A 44 9.63 -6.74 -0.59
N ALA A 45 8.37 -6.69 -1.02
CA ALA A 45 7.43 -5.71 -0.48
C ALA A 45 7.57 -5.72 1.05
N PRO A 46 7.69 -4.55 1.71
CA PRO A 46 7.77 -4.53 3.15
C PRO A 46 6.58 -5.33 3.66
N GLU A 47 6.88 -6.47 4.28
CA GLU A 47 5.96 -7.08 5.23
C GLU A 47 5.84 -6.03 6.33
N GLU A 48 5.03 -5.00 6.11
CA GLU A 48 4.41 -4.34 7.23
C GLU A 48 3.73 -5.48 7.97
N PRO A 49 4.19 -5.81 9.19
CA PRO A 49 3.57 -6.89 9.92
C PRO A 49 2.11 -6.53 10.02
N ILE A 50 1.26 -7.31 9.36
CA ILE A 50 -0.18 -7.18 9.53
C ILE A 50 -0.38 -7.39 11.02
N ALA A 51 -0.78 -6.34 11.73
CA ALA A 51 -1.02 -6.44 13.15
C ALA A 51 -2.02 -7.59 13.34
N PRO A 52 -1.66 -8.65 14.09
CA PRO A 52 -2.60 -9.73 14.35
C PRO A 52 -3.80 -9.11 15.06
N GLY A 53 -4.98 -9.38 14.51
CA GLY A 53 -6.23 -8.82 15.01
C GLY A 53 -7.40 -9.70 14.58
N THR A 54 -8.47 -9.60 15.34
CA THR A 54 -9.75 -10.22 15.09
C THR A 54 -10.59 -9.34 14.17
N VAL A 55 -11.57 -9.96 13.52
CA VAL A 55 -12.58 -9.20 12.76
C VAL A 55 -13.33 -8.23 13.67
N ALA A 56 -13.53 -8.59 14.94
CA ALA A 56 -14.17 -7.73 15.93
C ALA A 56 -13.40 -6.42 16.14
N GLU A 57 -12.08 -6.48 16.32
CA GLU A 57 -11.24 -5.28 16.50
C GLU A 57 -11.29 -4.35 15.28
N VAL A 58 -11.35 -4.89 14.06
CA VAL A 58 -11.50 -4.09 12.83
C VAL A 58 -12.86 -3.37 12.81
N VAL A 59 -13.92 -4.06 13.25
CA VAL A 59 -15.27 -3.49 13.34
C VAL A 59 -15.32 -2.39 14.41
N GLU A 60 -14.71 -2.61 15.58
CA GLU A 60 -14.62 -1.60 16.65
C GLU A 60 -13.91 -0.34 16.17
N HIS A 61 -12.71 -0.47 15.57
CA HIS A 61 -11.98 0.67 15.02
C HIS A 61 -12.75 1.41 13.93
N PHE A 62 -13.50 0.69 13.10
CA PHE A 62 -14.37 1.30 12.10
C PHE A 62 -15.53 2.08 12.75
N MET A 63 -16.13 1.55 13.82
CA MET A 63 -17.22 2.22 14.54
C MET A 63 -16.73 3.49 15.24
N ASP A 64 -15.57 3.43 15.90
CA ASP A 64 -14.92 4.60 16.51
C ASP A 64 -14.63 5.69 15.47
N TRP A 65 -14.04 5.29 14.34
CA TRP A 65 -13.74 6.22 13.26
C TRP A 65 -15.03 6.84 12.69
N THR A 66 -16.07 6.04 12.50
CA THR A 66 -17.37 6.50 11.98
C THR A 66 -18.03 7.50 12.92
N GLN A 67 -17.97 7.25 14.23
CA GLN A 67 -18.52 8.17 15.24
C GLN A 67 -17.86 9.55 15.19
N LEU A 68 -16.54 9.59 14.97
CA LEU A 68 -15.76 10.83 14.96
C LEU A 68 -15.87 11.60 13.62
N HIS A 69 -16.05 10.89 12.50
CA HIS A 69 -15.88 11.48 11.16
C HIS A 69 -17.15 11.53 10.31
N ARG A 70 -18.26 10.92 10.76
CA ARG A 70 -19.52 10.85 10.02
C ARG A 70 -20.68 11.45 10.81
N ALA A 71 -21.81 11.64 10.14
CA ALA A 71 -23.03 12.12 10.77
C ALA A 71 -23.55 11.08 11.79
N PRO A 72 -24.19 11.50 12.90
CA PRO A 72 -24.70 10.59 13.92
C PRO A 72 -25.60 9.48 13.37
N ARG A 73 -26.50 9.83 12.44
CA ARG A 73 -27.38 8.87 11.75
C ARG A 73 -26.63 7.76 11.01
N THR A 74 -25.42 8.04 10.51
CA THR A 74 -24.60 7.02 9.86
C THR A 74 -24.05 6.03 10.88
N TYR A 75 -23.61 6.50 12.05
CA TYR A 75 -23.16 5.64 13.14
C TYR A 75 -24.30 4.75 13.65
N ASP A 76 -25.47 5.32 13.92
CA ASP A 76 -26.65 4.58 14.41
C ASP A 76 -27.06 3.48 13.43
N TRP A 77 -27.05 3.77 12.12
CA TRP A 77 -27.37 2.81 11.07
C TRP A 77 -26.45 1.59 11.06
N TYR A 78 -25.15 1.78 11.33
CA TYR A 78 -24.21 0.67 11.45
C TYR A 78 -24.41 -0.08 12.76
N LYS A 79 -24.61 0.62 13.88
CA LYS A 79 -24.85 0.02 15.19
C LYS A 79 -26.05 -0.93 15.18
N GLU A 80 -27.18 -0.49 14.64
CA GLU A 80 -28.41 -1.31 14.50
C GLU A 80 -28.21 -2.61 13.72
N ARG A 81 -27.23 -2.67 12.81
CA ARG A 81 -26.95 -3.86 11.98
C ARG A 81 -25.97 -4.82 12.60
N ILE A 82 -25.06 -4.30 13.43
CA ILE A 82 -24.09 -5.12 14.15
C ILE A 82 -24.77 -5.79 15.35
N ASP A 83 -25.70 -5.11 15.99
CA ASP A 83 -26.42 -5.60 17.17
C ASP A 83 -27.57 -6.58 16.85
N ARG A 84 -27.82 -6.89 15.56
CA ARG A 84 -28.91 -7.76 15.09
C ARG A 84 -28.44 -9.17 14.75
#